data_AF-A0A7C1DPT3-F1
#
_entry.id   AF-A0A7C1DPT3-F1
#
_cell.length_a   1.000
_cell.length_b   1.000
_cell.length_c   1.000
_cell.angle_alpha   90.00
_cell.angle_beta   90.00
_cell.angle_gamma   90.00
#
_symmetry.space_group_name_H-M   'P 1'
#
loop_
_entity.id
_entity.type
_entity.pdbx_description
1 polymer ?
#
loop_
_entity_poly.entity_id
_entity_poly.type
_entity_poly.pdbx_seq_one_letter_code
_entity_poly.pdbx_strand_id
1 'polypeptide(L)'
;MLIDQELCIGCEQCVAYCPVGAIELKEDVCEIDLDECVECFNCLRCAGCPVDAIYQQPLTYPRTVRSLMSDVLTVAEESQISGRGTEEMKTNDVTGRFKLGEVGIGIEVGRPTTGTRLKDVETIAMAVARLGVVFEKINPTTSMMSDTGTGKFKDELLNEKVLSAIIEFSVALEKLPELFETLREVSGRIDSVFSLDLATRLADDGSVPTDRYVQESGLWIAKNGKTNVGLGRPLFEEVK
;
A
#
# COMPACT_ATOMS: atom_id res chain seq x y z
N MET A 1 20.00 -3.53 1.29
CA MET A 1 20.84 -3.38 0.09
C MET A 1 22.12 -2.63 0.41
N LEU A 2 23.25 -3.03 -0.17
CA LEU A 2 24.54 -2.32 -0.08
C LEU A 2 25.26 -2.31 -1.45
N ILE A 3 26.24 -1.42 -1.58
CA ILE A 3 27.16 -1.35 -2.72
C ILE A 3 28.58 -1.55 -2.19
N ASP A 4 29.30 -2.50 -2.76
CA ASP A 4 30.72 -2.72 -2.49
C ASP A 4 31.53 -1.55 -3.06
N GLN A 5 32.16 -0.79 -2.16
CA GLN A 5 32.89 0.42 -2.50
C GLN A 5 34.23 0.14 -3.22
N GLU A 6 34.79 -1.06 -3.07
CA GLU A 6 36.04 -1.45 -3.76
C GLU A 6 35.78 -1.86 -5.21
N LEU A 7 34.60 -2.41 -5.49
CA LEU A 7 34.19 -2.82 -6.83
C LEU A 7 33.51 -1.71 -7.62
N CYS A 8 32.83 -0.78 -6.94
CA CYS A 8 32.05 0.27 -7.59
C CYS A 8 32.94 1.17 -8.46
N ILE A 9 32.49 1.41 -9.69
CA ILE A 9 33.17 2.28 -10.66
C ILE A 9 32.44 3.62 -10.88
N GLY A 10 31.47 3.96 -10.03
CA GLY A 10 30.75 5.24 -10.11
C GLY A 10 29.91 5.46 -11.37
N CYS A 11 29.45 4.40 -12.05
CA CYS A 11 28.72 4.53 -13.33
C CYS A 11 27.27 5.04 -13.21
N GLU A 12 26.76 5.20 -11.98
CA GLU A 12 25.43 5.75 -11.65
C GLU A 12 24.20 5.00 -12.21
N GLN A 13 24.37 3.86 -12.90
CA GLN A 13 23.24 3.10 -13.46
C GLN A 13 22.19 2.74 -12.40
N CYS A 14 22.62 2.38 -11.19
CA CYS A 14 21.73 2.04 -10.08
C CYS A 14 20.88 3.21 -9.58
N VAL A 15 21.34 4.46 -9.73
CA VAL A 15 20.65 5.67 -9.26
C VAL A 15 19.28 5.78 -9.94
N ALA A 16 19.23 5.63 -11.27
CA ALA A 16 17.99 5.73 -12.04
C ALA A 16 16.96 4.62 -11.75
N TYR A 17 17.41 3.48 -11.22
CA TYR A 17 16.55 2.35 -10.87
C TYR A 17 16.05 2.36 -9.44
N CYS A 18 16.51 3.30 -8.60
CA CYS A 18 16.01 3.43 -7.23
C CYS A 18 14.71 4.25 -7.21
N PRO A 19 13.54 3.63 -6.99
CA PRO A 19 12.25 4.33 -7.09
C PRO A 19 12.03 5.39 -6.02
N VAL A 20 12.77 5.28 -4.90
CA VAL A 20 12.67 6.17 -3.74
C VAL A 20 13.88 7.09 -3.59
N GLY A 21 14.75 7.16 -4.60
CA GLY A 21 15.90 8.07 -4.62
C GLY A 21 16.97 7.82 -3.55
N ALA A 22 17.03 6.61 -2.98
CA ALA A 22 17.95 6.27 -1.89
C ALA A 22 19.38 5.91 -2.34
N ILE A 23 19.77 6.19 -3.58
CA ILE A 23 21.11 5.89 -4.11
C ILE A 23 21.70 7.17 -4.69
N GLU A 24 22.92 7.50 -4.29
CA GLU A 24 23.62 8.71 -4.73
C GLU A 24 25.11 8.42 -5.00
N LEU A 25 25.73 9.23 -5.86
CA LEU A 25 27.17 9.19 -6.09
C LEU A 25 27.87 10.08 -5.05
N LYS A 26 28.81 9.52 -4.28
CA LYS A 26 29.72 10.24 -3.38
C LYS A 26 31.16 9.86 -3.67
N GLU A 27 32.01 10.87 -3.80
CA GLU A 27 33.47 10.66 -3.89
C GLU A 27 33.86 9.53 -4.88
N ASP A 28 33.22 9.55 -6.05
CA ASP A 28 33.41 8.63 -7.19
C ASP A 28 32.79 7.22 -7.08
N VAL A 29 32.09 6.92 -5.98
CA VAL A 29 31.40 5.63 -5.77
C VAL A 29 29.93 5.83 -5.39
N CYS A 30 29.07 4.86 -5.75
CA CYS A 30 27.65 4.94 -5.39
C CYS A 30 27.43 4.40 -3.98
N GLU A 31 26.63 5.10 -3.19
CA GLU A 31 26.20 4.70 -1.85
C GLU A 31 24.68 4.57 -1.78
N ILE A 32 24.20 3.70 -0.89
CA ILE A 32 22.77 3.54 -0.59
C ILE A 32 22.49 4.14 0.78
N ASP A 33 21.58 5.10 0.85
CA ASP A 33 21.00 5.55 2.11
C ASP A 33 20.12 4.43 2.68
N LEU A 34 20.61 3.79 3.74
CA LEU A 34 19.91 2.68 4.37
C LEU A 34 18.64 3.08 5.13
N ASP A 35 18.50 4.34 5.54
CA ASP A 35 17.27 4.82 6.18
C ASP A 35 16.18 5.10 5.14
N GLU A 36 16.54 5.55 3.94
CA GLU A 36 15.59 5.81 2.86
C GLU A 36 15.35 4.60 1.95
N CYS A 37 16.22 3.59 1.95
CA CYS A 37 16.08 2.37 1.17
C CYS A 37 14.90 1.51 1.65
N VAL A 38 13.94 1.24 0.77
CA VAL A 38 12.75 0.41 1.06
C VAL A 38 12.96 -1.09 0.80
N GLU A 39 14.19 -1.54 0.52
CA GLU A 39 14.49 -2.96 0.24
C GLU A 39 13.61 -3.55 -0.89
N CYS A 40 13.44 -2.82 -2.02
CA CYS A 40 12.65 -3.29 -3.17
C CYS A 40 13.44 -4.13 -4.19
N PHE A 41 14.76 -4.24 -4.03
CA PHE A 41 15.68 -5.04 -4.87
C PHE A 41 15.76 -4.62 -6.35
N ASN A 42 15.12 -3.52 -6.75
CA ASN A 42 15.14 -3.08 -8.15
C ASN A 42 16.56 -2.73 -8.63
N CYS A 43 17.37 -2.10 -7.79
CA CYS A 43 18.76 -1.80 -8.14
C CYS A 43 19.57 -3.08 -8.41
N LEU A 44 19.42 -4.11 -7.58
CA LEU A 44 20.11 -5.39 -7.77
C LEU A 44 19.62 -6.12 -9.03
N ARG A 45 18.30 -6.20 -9.24
CA ARG A 45 17.70 -7.02 -10.31
C ARG A 45 17.69 -6.36 -11.67
N CYS A 46 17.63 -5.03 -11.72
CA CYS A 46 17.32 -4.30 -12.95
C CYS A 46 18.41 -3.30 -13.36
N ALA A 47 19.26 -2.82 -12.45
CA ALA A 47 20.25 -1.80 -12.82
C ALA A 47 21.35 -2.31 -13.74
N GLY A 48 21.63 -3.63 -13.73
CA GLY A 48 22.65 -4.23 -14.58
C GLY A 48 24.07 -3.74 -14.25
N CYS A 49 24.43 -3.71 -12.96
CA CYS A 49 25.74 -3.24 -12.51
C CYS A 49 26.87 -3.97 -13.26
N PRO A 50 27.75 -3.26 -13.99
CA PRO A 50 28.74 -3.89 -14.88
C PRO A 50 29.86 -4.63 -14.13
N VAL A 51 29.94 -4.42 -12.81
CA VAL A 51 30.98 -4.94 -11.91
C VAL A 51 30.37 -5.70 -10.74
N ASP A 52 29.07 -6.00 -10.79
CA ASP A 52 28.33 -6.76 -9.77
C ASP A 52 28.54 -6.26 -8.32
N ALA A 53 28.71 -4.94 -8.14
CA ALA A 53 29.00 -4.34 -6.83
C ALA A 53 27.78 -4.27 -5.89
N ILE A 54 26.56 -4.50 -6.39
CA ILE A 54 25.33 -4.39 -5.59
C ILE A 54 25.03 -5.74 -4.94
N TYR A 55 24.76 -5.76 -3.63
CA TYR A 55 24.39 -6.99 -2.93
C TYR A 55 23.39 -6.76 -1.79
N GLN A 56 22.78 -7.84 -1.32
CA GLN A 56 21.86 -7.82 -0.19
C GLN A 56 22.58 -8.33 1.07
N GLN A 57 22.64 -7.51 2.11
CA GLN A 57 23.02 -7.94 3.44
C GLN A 57 21.88 -8.75 4.12
N PRO A 58 22.17 -9.60 5.11
CA PRO A 58 21.14 -10.24 5.91
C PRO A 58 20.17 -9.21 6.51
N LEU A 59 18.87 -9.39 6.28
CA LEU A 59 17.84 -8.54 6.87
C LEU A 59 17.37 -9.15 8.19
N THR A 60 17.36 -8.35 9.25
CA THR A 60 16.79 -8.73 10.55
C THR A 60 15.53 -7.92 10.81
N TYR A 61 14.58 -8.49 11.54
CA TYR A 61 13.40 -7.74 12.03
C TYR A 61 13.87 -6.53 12.86
N PRO A 62 13.27 -5.32 12.69
CA PRO A 62 12.08 -5.01 11.88
C PRO A 62 12.33 -4.70 10.39
N ARG A 63 13.58 -4.54 9.94
CA ARG A 63 13.91 -4.15 8.55
C ARG A 63 13.38 -5.11 7.48
N THR A 64 13.15 -6.38 7.83
CA THR A 64 12.51 -7.36 6.94
C THR A 64 11.14 -6.90 6.43
N VAL A 65 10.42 -6.06 7.19
CA VAL A 65 9.14 -5.47 6.80
C VAL A 65 9.27 -4.59 5.55
N ARG A 66 10.42 -3.91 5.36
CA ARG A 66 10.67 -3.11 4.15
C ARG A 66 10.59 -3.98 2.90
N SER A 67 11.26 -5.13 2.92
CA SER A 67 11.24 -6.11 1.83
C SER A 67 9.83 -6.62 1.59
N LEU A 68 9.13 -7.03 2.64
CA LEU A 68 7.77 -7.56 2.53
C LEU A 68 6.83 -6.58 1.80
N MET A 69 6.91 -5.29 2.13
CA MET A 69 6.01 -4.28 1.58
C MET A 69 6.47 -3.66 0.26
N SER A 70 7.69 -3.94 -0.18
CA SER A 70 8.31 -3.22 -1.31
C SER A 70 8.83 -4.13 -2.42
N ASP A 71 9.26 -5.34 -2.08
CA ASP A 71 9.68 -6.34 -3.05
C ASP A 71 8.47 -7.11 -3.58
N VAL A 72 8.37 -7.22 -4.90
CA VAL A 72 7.31 -7.96 -5.60
C VAL A 72 7.45 -9.48 -5.47
N LEU A 73 8.63 -9.98 -5.10
CA LEU A 73 8.88 -11.42 -4.95
C LEU A 73 8.89 -11.90 -3.51
N THR A 74 8.93 -11.00 -2.53
CA THR A 74 8.86 -11.36 -1.12
C THR A 74 7.42 -11.76 -0.77
N VAL A 75 7.27 -12.94 -0.16
CA VAL A 75 5.99 -13.47 0.32
C VAL A 75 5.99 -13.42 1.84
N ALA A 76 4.92 -12.91 2.46
CA ALA A 76 4.76 -13.03 3.90
C ALA A 76 4.52 -14.50 4.27
N GLU A 77 5.31 -15.05 5.18
CA GLU A 77 5.15 -16.43 5.64
C GLU A 77 3.78 -16.64 6.30
N GLU A 78 3.25 -15.63 6.99
CA GLU A 78 2.02 -15.73 7.76
C GLU A 78 0.76 -15.64 6.91
N SER A 79 0.76 -14.84 5.84
CA SER A 79 -0.42 -14.66 4.97
C SER A 79 -0.35 -15.47 3.69
N GLN A 80 0.83 -15.97 3.30
CA GLN A 80 1.10 -16.59 1.99
C GLN A 80 0.73 -15.68 0.80
N ILE A 81 0.51 -14.39 1.05
CA ILE A 81 0.18 -13.40 0.04
C ILE A 81 1.47 -12.66 -0.32
N SER A 82 1.72 -12.56 -1.63
CA SER A 82 2.70 -11.63 -2.17
C SER A 82 2.04 -10.27 -2.41
N GLY A 83 2.68 -9.19 -1.97
CA GLY A 83 2.20 -7.82 -2.22
C GLY A 83 1.61 -7.10 -1.00
N ARG A 84 1.01 -5.94 -1.26
CA ARG A 84 0.63 -4.93 -0.24
C ARG A 84 -0.85 -4.88 0.10
N GLY A 85 -1.67 -5.58 -0.68
CA GLY A 85 -3.12 -5.62 -0.54
C GLY A 85 -3.65 -7.01 -0.82
N THR A 86 -4.92 -7.22 -0.51
CA THR A 86 -5.52 -8.56 -0.59
C THR A 86 -6.06 -8.86 -2.00
N GLU A 87 -6.22 -10.15 -2.31
CA GLU A 87 -6.95 -10.56 -3.51
C GLU A 87 -8.46 -10.29 -3.37
N GLU A 88 -8.95 -10.26 -2.14
CA GLU A 88 -10.37 -10.12 -1.77
C GLU A 88 -11.02 -8.86 -2.35
N MET A 89 -10.31 -7.71 -2.34
CA MET A 89 -10.81 -6.46 -2.92
C MET A 89 -11.06 -6.57 -4.44
N LYS A 90 -10.45 -7.56 -5.10
CA LYS A 90 -10.30 -7.66 -6.57
C LYS A 90 -11.12 -8.80 -7.19
N THR A 91 -11.72 -9.66 -6.38
CA THR A 91 -12.41 -10.90 -6.79
C THR A 91 -13.86 -10.96 -6.29
N ASN A 92 -14.51 -9.79 -6.13
CA ASN A 92 -15.87 -9.71 -5.60
C ASN A 92 -16.91 -10.52 -6.40
N ASP A 93 -16.67 -10.78 -7.68
CA ASP A 93 -17.51 -11.66 -8.52
C ASP A 93 -17.36 -13.16 -8.22
N VAL A 94 -16.42 -13.52 -7.34
CA VAL A 94 -16.26 -14.86 -6.76
C VAL A 94 -16.66 -14.84 -5.28
N THR A 95 -16.17 -13.86 -4.52
CA THR A 95 -16.27 -13.82 -3.05
C THR A 95 -17.58 -13.23 -2.53
N GLY A 96 -18.23 -12.32 -3.28
CA GLY A 96 -19.45 -11.63 -2.83
C GLY A 96 -19.25 -10.79 -1.57
N ARG A 97 -18.02 -10.36 -1.31
CA ARG A 97 -17.61 -9.68 -0.08
C ARG A 97 -18.29 -8.32 0.11
N PHE A 98 -18.36 -7.51 -0.94
CA PHE A 98 -19.01 -6.20 -0.92
C PHE A 98 -20.42 -6.33 -1.49
N LYS A 99 -21.40 -6.10 -0.61
CA LYS A 99 -22.82 -6.17 -0.92
C LYS A 99 -23.36 -4.84 -1.40
N LEU A 100 -24.59 -4.85 -1.89
CA LEU A 100 -25.28 -3.60 -2.22
C LEU A 100 -25.40 -2.71 -0.97
N GLY A 101 -25.06 -1.42 -1.10
CA GLY A 101 -25.03 -0.47 0.02
C GLY A 101 -23.76 -0.51 0.88
N GLU A 102 -22.82 -1.40 0.58
CA GLU A 102 -21.50 -1.47 1.19
C GLU A 102 -20.42 -1.05 0.18
N VAL A 103 -19.36 -0.44 0.69
CA VAL A 103 -18.21 0.01 -0.10
C VAL A 103 -16.94 -0.53 0.54
N GLY A 104 -16.14 -1.24 -0.25
CA GLY A 104 -14.76 -1.57 0.09
C GLY A 104 -13.87 -0.36 -0.08
N ILE A 105 -13.03 -0.11 0.92
CA ILE A 105 -12.11 1.02 0.99
C ILE A 105 -10.69 0.48 0.95
N GLY A 106 -9.87 0.98 0.02
CA GLY A 106 -8.42 0.83 0.03
C GLY A 106 -7.78 2.20 0.14
N ILE A 107 -6.94 2.43 1.16
CA ILE A 107 -6.13 3.64 1.27
C ILE A 107 -4.68 3.24 1.07
N GLU A 108 -4.15 3.51 -0.11
CA GLU A 108 -2.76 3.17 -0.46
C GLU A 108 -1.85 4.37 -0.22
N VAL A 109 -0.97 4.25 0.76
CA VAL A 109 -0.03 5.30 1.19
C VAL A 109 1.33 5.05 0.53
N GLY A 110 1.93 6.08 -0.07
CA GLY A 110 3.26 6.04 -0.70
C GLY A 110 3.30 5.87 -2.23
N ARG A 111 2.15 5.66 -2.89
CA ARG A 111 2.02 5.63 -4.37
C ARG A 111 2.07 7.07 -4.95
N PRO A 112 2.66 7.35 -6.15
CA PRO A 112 3.20 6.43 -7.17
C PRO A 112 4.47 5.69 -6.77
N THR A 113 5.43 6.36 -6.14
CA THR A 113 6.70 5.77 -5.64
C THR A 113 7.38 6.70 -4.62
N THR A 114 6.63 7.54 -3.90
CA THR A 114 7.22 8.44 -2.88
C THR A 114 7.76 7.64 -1.69
N GLY A 115 7.20 6.44 -1.46
CA GLY A 115 7.39 5.71 -0.23
C GLY A 115 6.59 6.31 0.91
N THR A 116 6.53 5.58 2.02
CA THR A 116 5.93 6.05 3.27
C THR A 116 6.65 5.44 4.45
N ARG A 117 6.72 6.18 5.56
CA ARG A 117 7.04 5.58 6.86
C ARG A 117 5.77 5.05 7.51
N LEU A 118 5.88 3.98 8.29
CA LEU A 118 4.71 3.36 8.90
C LEU A 118 4.02 4.26 9.94
N LYS A 119 4.70 5.28 10.50
CA LYS A 119 4.06 6.34 11.30
C LYS A 119 2.92 7.08 10.58
N ASP A 120 3.04 7.30 9.26
CA ASP A 120 2.02 8.01 8.48
C ASP A 120 0.82 7.08 8.23
N VAL A 121 1.11 5.80 8.00
CA VAL A 121 0.10 4.74 7.86
C VAL A 121 -0.67 4.56 9.16
N GLU A 122 0.02 4.53 10.31
CA GLU A 122 -0.61 4.52 11.64
C GLU A 122 -1.50 5.75 11.83
N THR A 123 -1.01 6.94 11.48
CA THR A 123 -1.77 8.18 11.63
C THR A 123 -3.10 8.13 10.87
N ILE A 124 -3.11 7.59 9.65
CA ILE A 124 -4.32 7.36 8.85
C ILE A 124 -5.18 6.26 9.48
N ALA A 125 -4.60 5.12 9.84
CA ALA A 125 -5.32 3.98 10.42
C ALA A 125 -6.05 4.38 11.71
N MET A 126 -5.37 5.08 12.62
CA MET A 126 -5.97 5.58 13.86
C MET A 126 -7.06 6.61 13.63
N ALA A 127 -6.98 7.41 12.56
CA ALA A 127 -8.03 8.35 12.20
C ALA A 127 -9.30 7.62 11.74
N VAL A 128 -9.18 6.67 10.82
CA VAL A 128 -10.34 5.92 10.30
C VAL A 128 -10.91 4.93 11.32
N ALA A 129 -10.09 4.39 12.24
CA ALA A 129 -10.56 3.53 13.33
C ALA A 129 -11.65 4.19 14.20
N ARG A 130 -11.59 5.52 14.36
CA ARG A 130 -12.60 6.29 15.13
C ARG A 130 -13.99 6.25 14.50
N LEU A 131 -14.10 5.93 13.22
CA LEU A 131 -15.36 5.74 12.50
C LEU A 131 -16.00 4.37 12.78
N GLY A 132 -15.35 3.54 13.61
CA GLY A 132 -15.80 2.20 13.96
C GLY A 132 -15.62 1.20 12.82
N VAL A 133 -14.57 1.36 12.02
CA VAL A 133 -14.24 0.43 10.92
C VAL A 133 -13.61 -0.84 11.47
N VAL A 134 -13.73 -1.92 10.69
CA VAL A 134 -13.02 -3.18 10.98
C VAL A 134 -12.01 -3.40 9.86
N PHE A 135 -10.73 -3.38 10.20
CA PHE A 135 -9.66 -3.62 9.24
C PHE A 135 -9.69 -5.06 8.72
N GLU A 136 -9.31 -5.22 7.45
CA GLU A 136 -9.18 -6.51 6.80
C GLU A 136 -8.10 -7.35 7.49
N LYS A 137 -8.49 -8.51 8.02
CA LYS A 137 -7.65 -9.36 8.87
C LYS A 137 -6.48 -9.98 8.13
N ILE A 138 -6.68 -10.32 6.85
CA ILE A 138 -5.64 -10.98 6.04
C ILE A 138 -4.71 -9.97 5.36
N ASN A 139 -4.96 -8.67 5.50
CA ASN A 139 -4.12 -7.65 4.89
C ASN A 139 -2.77 -7.55 5.63
N PRO A 140 -1.62 -7.52 4.92
CA PRO A 140 -0.30 -7.40 5.54
C PRO A 140 -0.15 -6.17 6.44
N THR A 141 -0.75 -5.04 6.09
CA THR A 141 -0.74 -3.82 6.90
C THR A 141 -1.44 -4.04 8.25
N THR A 142 -2.51 -4.82 8.29
CA THR A 142 -3.25 -5.13 9.53
C THR A 142 -2.43 -6.00 10.49
N SER A 143 -1.59 -6.91 9.99
CA SER A 143 -0.74 -7.75 10.85
C SER A 143 0.40 -6.99 11.54
N MET A 144 0.67 -5.76 11.06
CA MET A 144 1.62 -4.82 11.67
C MET A 144 0.99 -4.01 12.81
N MET A 145 -0.32 -4.06 12.98
CA MET A 145 -1.01 -3.40 14.08
C MET A 145 -0.72 -4.10 15.41
N SER A 146 -0.47 -3.32 16.46
CA SER A 146 -0.47 -3.80 17.84
C SER A 146 -1.89 -3.87 18.40
N ASP A 147 -2.78 -3.00 17.91
CA ASP A 147 -4.20 -2.98 18.25
C ASP A 147 -5.03 -2.58 17.03
N THR A 148 -5.78 -3.55 16.50
CA THR A 148 -6.67 -3.36 15.34
C THR A 148 -7.92 -2.56 15.66
N GLY A 149 -8.35 -2.46 16.93
CA GLY A 149 -9.50 -1.65 17.33
C GLY A 149 -9.20 -0.16 17.31
N THR A 150 -7.95 0.23 17.56
CA THR A 150 -7.50 1.62 17.53
C THR A 150 -6.72 1.98 16.27
N GLY A 151 -6.31 0.99 15.47
CA GLY A 151 -5.44 1.19 14.31
C GLY A 151 -3.98 1.47 14.68
N LYS A 152 -3.59 1.23 15.94
CA LYS A 152 -2.23 1.47 16.44
C LYS A 152 -1.27 0.41 15.90
N PHE A 153 -0.09 0.84 15.45
CA PHE A 153 0.98 -0.02 14.95
C PHE A 153 1.89 -0.49 16.08
N LYS A 154 2.72 -1.49 15.80
CA LYS A 154 3.81 -1.88 16.70
C LYS A 154 4.86 -0.78 16.71
N ASP A 155 5.23 -0.30 17.89
CA ASP A 155 6.07 0.90 18.04
C ASP A 155 7.45 0.73 17.35
N GLU A 156 8.00 -0.48 17.32
CA GLU A 156 9.27 -0.77 16.65
C GLU A 156 9.23 -0.68 15.11
N LEU A 157 8.03 -0.62 14.51
CA LEU A 157 7.86 -0.56 13.06
C LEU A 157 7.72 0.88 12.55
N LEU A 158 7.40 1.87 13.40
CA LEU A 158 6.95 3.19 12.97
C LEU A 158 7.95 3.95 12.08
N ASN A 159 9.24 3.73 12.30
CA ASN A 159 10.31 4.37 11.53
C ASN A 159 10.69 3.61 10.26
N GLU A 160 10.20 2.39 10.05
CA GLU A 160 10.47 1.63 8.82
C GLU A 160 9.81 2.32 7.62
N LYS A 161 10.61 2.52 6.57
CA LYS A 161 10.15 3.08 5.30
C LYS A 161 9.84 1.96 4.32
N VAL A 162 8.64 1.96 3.76
CA VAL A 162 8.17 1.00 2.77
C VAL A 162 7.81 1.71 1.47
N LEU A 163 7.77 0.98 0.35
CA LEU A 163 7.37 1.57 -0.93
C LEU A 163 5.90 2.02 -0.91
N SER A 164 5.02 1.18 -0.36
CA SER A 164 3.62 1.50 -0.14
C SER A 164 3.00 0.58 0.90
N ALA A 165 1.96 1.02 1.59
CA ALA A 165 1.12 0.18 2.44
C ALA A 165 -0.35 0.50 2.18
N ILE A 166 -1.21 -0.52 2.19
CA ILE A 166 -2.64 -0.38 1.91
C ILE A 166 -3.43 -0.69 3.17
N ILE A 167 -4.21 0.28 3.63
CA ILE A 167 -5.20 0.08 4.69
C ILE A 167 -6.51 -0.33 4.01
N GLU A 168 -7.04 -1.50 4.37
CA GLU A 168 -8.26 -2.05 3.77
C GLU A 168 -9.35 -2.27 4.84
N PHE A 169 -10.57 -1.84 4.54
CA PHE A 169 -11.78 -2.09 5.35
C PHE A 169 -13.03 -1.88 4.49
N SER A 170 -14.22 -2.09 5.05
CA SER A 170 -15.48 -1.72 4.40
C SER A 170 -16.31 -0.78 5.28
N VAL A 171 -17.16 0.01 4.63
CA VAL A 171 -18.12 0.90 5.28
C VAL A 171 -19.47 0.87 4.57
N ALA A 172 -20.53 1.25 5.28
CA ALA A 172 -21.80 1.58 4.66
C ALA A 172 -21.64 2.81 3.75
N LEU A 173 -22.39 2.84 2.65
CA LEU A 173 -22.34 3.88 1.64
C LEU A 173 -22.56 5.30 2.24
N GLU A 174 -23.42 5.39 3.26
CA GLU A 174 -23.76 6.64 3.94
C GLU A 174 -22.61 7.21 4.79
N LYS A 175 -21.59 6.40 5.12
CA LYS A 175 -20.41 6.85 5.87
C LYS A 175 -19.34 7.51 5.00
N LEU A 176 -19.47 7.47 3.67
CA LEU A 176 -18.47 8.04 2.76
C LEU A 176 -18.17 9.53 3.01
N PRO A 177 -19.17 10.43 3.24
CA PRO A 177 -18.88 11.82 3.53
C PRO A 177 -17.99 12.00 4.77
N GLU A 178 -18.30 11.31 5.86
CA GLU A 178 -17.53 11.37 7.11
C GLU A 178 -16.11 10.81 6.92
N LEU A 179 -15.98 9.73 6.15
CA LEU A 179 -14.68 9.18 5.77
C LEU A 179 -13.86 10.17 4.94
N PHE A 180 -14.46 10.81 3.94
CA PHE A 180 -13.75 11.76 3.08
C PHE A 180 -13.28 12.99 3.85
N GLU A 181 -14.07 13.53 4.76
CA GLU A 181 -13.64 14.63 5.65
C GLU A 181 -12.49 14.17 6.57
N THR A 182 -12.60 12.99 7.18
CA THR A 182 -11.54 12.41 8.02
C THR A 182 -10.22 12.27 7.24
N LEU A 183 -10.30 11.77 6.00
CA LEU A 183 -9.12 11.62 5.14
C LEU A 183 -8.57 12.97 4.68
N ARG A 184 -9.42 13.96 4.42
CA ARG A 184 -8.98 15.32 4.09
C ARG A 184 -8.21 15.94 5.26
N GLU A 185 -8.72 15.81 6.48
CA GLU A 185 -8.04 16.31 7.68
C GLU A 185 -6.71 15.59 7.93
N VAL A 186 -6.68 14.26 7.82
CA VAL A 186 -5.46 13.50 8.08
C VAL A 186 -4.38 13.72 7.02
N SER A 187 -4.78 14.07 5.79
CA SER A 187 -3.82 14.39 4.72
C SER A 187 -2.93 15.59 5.07
N GLY A 188 -3.39 16.51 5.93
CA GLY A 188 -2.59 17.63 6.43
C GLY A 188 -1.67 17.28 7.60
N ARG A 189 -1.59 16.01 8.01
CA ARG A 189 -0.88 15.55 9.23
C ARG A 189 0.17 14.46 8.96
N ILE A 190 0.37 14.10 7.71
CA ILE A 190 1.32 13.07 7.26
C ILE A 190 2.37 13.70 6.36
N ASP A 191 3.55 13.07 6.28
CA ASP A 191 4.62 13.52 5.37
C ASP A 191 4.48 12.86 3.98
N SER A 192 3.79 11.72 3.89
CA SER A 192 3.53 10.99 2.64
C SER A 192 2.24 11.43 1.92
N VAL A 193 1.93 10.76 0.81
CA VAL A 193 0.69 10.91 0.04
C VAL A 193 -0.08 9.59 0.05
N PHE A 194 -1.38 9.64 -0.23
CA PHE A 194 -2.18 8.45 -0.42
C PHE A 194 -3.18 8.58 -1.58
N SER A 195 -3.52 7.44 -2.17
CA SER A 195 -4.67 7.29 -3.07
C SER A 195 -5.80 6.54 -2.38
N LEU A 196 -7.03 6.88 -2.75
CA LEU A 196 -8.24 6.26 -2.21
C LEU A 196 -8.93 5.43 -3.30
N ASP A 197 -9.08 4.14 -3.03
CA ASP A 197 -9.79 3.18 -3.85
C ASP A 197 -11.17 2.89 -3.24
N LEU A 198 -12.21 2.94 -4.09
CA LEU A 198 -13.58 2.59 -3.74
C LEU A 198 -14.00 1.36 -4.55
N ALA A 199 -14.24 0.24 -3.87
CA ALA A 199 -14.80 -0.96 -4.47
C ALA A 199 -16.30 -1.03 -4.17
N THR A 200 -17.13 -0.92 -5.20
CA THR A 200 -18.58 -0.95 -5.05
C THR A 200 -19.22 -1.87 -6.08
N ARG A 201 -20.32 -2.51 -5.70
CA ARG A 201 -21.15 -3.25 -6.63
C ARG A 201 -22.04 -2.26 -7.39
N LEU A 202 -22.08 -2.38 -8.71
CA LEU A 202 -22.99 -1.60 -9.54
C LEU A 202 -24.44 -1.91 -9.21
N ALA A 203 -25.28 -0.88 -9.27
CA ALA A 203 -26.72 -1.05 -9.15
C ALA A 203 -27.29 -1.78 -10.40
N ASP A 204 -28.51 -2.30 -10.28
CA ASP A 204 -29.17 -3.05 -11.36
C ASP A 204 -29.38 -2.23 -12.65
N ASP A 205 -29.45 -0.90 -12.53
CA ASP A 205 -29.53 0.05 -13.65
C ASP A 205 -28.16 0.41 -14.25
N GLY A 206 -27.08 -0.18 -13.75
CA GLY A 206 -25.70 0.07 -14.17
C GLY A 206 -25.06 1.32 -13.56
N SER A 207 -25.76 2.05 -12.68
CA SER A 207 -25.19 3.19 -11.97
C SER A 207 -24.16 2.77 -10.92
N VAL A 208 -23.19 3.65 -10.67
CA VAL A 208 -22.14 3.47 -9.66
C VAL A 208 -22.61 4.14 -8.35
N PRO A 209 -22.93 3.39 -7.27
CA PRO A 209 -23.53 3.98 -6.07
C PRO A 209 -22.67 5.05 -5.36
N THR A 210 -21.35 4.97 -5.54
CA THR A 210 -20.40 5.90 -4.92
C THR A 210 -20.28 7.24 -5.64
N ASP A 211 -20.66 7.33 -6.92
CA ASP A 211 -20.40 8.50 -7.77
C ASP A 211 -20.95 9.79 -7.17
N ARG A 212 -22.18 9.76 -6.64
CA ARG A 212 -22.80 10.94 -6.02
C ARG A 212 -21.96 11.51 -4.89
N TYR A 213 -21.43 10.65 -4.03
CA TYR A 213 -20.67 11.05 -2.84
C TYR A 213 -19.34 11.68 -3.22
N VAL A 214 -18.68 11.11 -4.23
CA VAL A 214 -17.38 11.60 -4.69
C VAL A 214 -17.54 12.94 -5.41
N GLN A 215 -18.59 13.10 -6.22
CA GLN A 215 -18.93 14.36 -6.89
C GLN A 215 -19.28 15.47 -5.88
N GLU A 216 -20.16 15.18 -4.92
CA GLU A 216 -20.55 16.14 -3.86
C GLU A 216 -19.36 16.57 -2.99
N SER A 217 -18.38 15.68 -2.81
CA SER A 217 -17.16 15.93 -2.03
C SER A 217 -16.05 16.61 -2.83
N GLY A 218 -16.27 16.88 -4.12
CA GLY A 218 -15.32 17.56 -5.01
C GLY A 218 -14.02 16.80 -5.23
N LEU A 219 -14.01 15.48 -5.02
CA LEU A 219 -12.83 14.64 -5.20
C LEU A 219 -12.60 14.31 -6.67
N TRP A 220 -11.34 14.22 -7.07
CA TRP A 220 -10.98 13.75 -8.41
C TRP A 220 -11.12 12.23 -8.52
N ILE A 221 -11.66 11.76 -9.64
CA ILE A 221 -11.82 10.33 -9.95
C ILE A 221 -11.00 9.98 -11.20
N ALA A 222 -10.22 8.90 -11.10
CA ALA A 222 -9.61 8.28 -12.26
C ALA A 222 -10.69 7.60 -13.12
N LYS A 223 -10.71 7.89 -14.43
CA LYS A 223 -11.64 7.24 -15.38
C LYS A 223 -11.39 5.74 -15.53
N ASN A 224 -10.18 5.29 -15.21
CA ASN A 224 -9.76 3.90 -15.35
C ASN A 224 -10.00 3.19 -14.01
N GLY A 225 -10.84 2.16 -14.03
CA GLY A 225 -11.08 1.30 -12.88
C GLY A 225 -11.01 -0.17 -13.28
N LYS A 226 -10.97 -1.05 -12.29
CA LYS A 226 -11.14 -2.49 -12.50
C LYS A 226 -12.63 -2.82 -12.36
N THR A 227 -13.20 -3.46 -13.37
CA THR A 227 -14.59 -3.93 -13.34
C THR A 227 -14.59 -5.46 -13.35
N ASN A 228 -15.21 -6.07 -12.35
CA ASN A 228 -15.52 -7.49 -12.39
C ASN A 228 -16.74 -7.69 -13.30
N VAL A 229 -16.59 -8.45 -14.39
CA VAL A 229 -17.63 -8.66 -15.41
C VAL A 229 -18.59 -9.82 -15.09
N GLY A 230 -18.53 -10.36 -13.86
CA GLY A 230 -19.42 -11.43 -13.40
C GLY A 230 -19.12 -12.82 -13.96
N LEU A 231 -17.94 -13.01 -14.58
CA LEU A 231 -17.53 -14.32 -15.11
C LEU A 231 -17.06 -15.28 -14.02
N GLY A 232 -16.72 -14.78 -12.82
CA GLY A 232 -16.31 -15.57 -11.67
C GLY A 232 -17.39 -16.49 -11.10
N ARG A 233 -18.67 -16.29 -11.43
CA ARG A 233 -19.85 -16.99 -10.88
C ARG A 233 -19.80 -17.02 -9.34
N PRO A 234 -20.31 -15.97 -8.66
CA PRO A 234 -20.11 -15.83 -7.23
C PRO A 234 -20.58 -17.07 -6.50
N LEU A 235 -19.75 -17.60 -5.60
CA LEU A 235 -20.09 -18.74 -4.75
C LEU A 235 -21.15 -18.38 -3.70
N PHE A 236 -21.56 -17.11 -3.67
CA PHE A 236 -22.54 -16.51 -2.79
C PHE A 236 -23.75 -16.02 -3.59
N GLU A 237 -24.96 -16.44 -3.21
CA GLU A 237 -26.22 -15.86 -3.66
C GLU A 237 -26.72 -14.88 -2.59
N GLU A 238 -26.88 -13.59 -2.94
CA GLU A 238 -27.62 -12.67 -2.08
C GLU A 238 -29.08 -13.13 -2.00
N VAL A 239 -29.56 -13.41 -0.78
CA VAL A 239 -30.99 -13.61 -0.55
C VAL A 239 -31.68 -12.28 -0.79
N LYS A 240 -32.45 -12.22 -1.88
CA LYS A 240 -33.29 -11.07 -2.25
C LYS A 240 -34.38 -10.80 -1.22
#